data_AF-A0A1Q6QII0-F1
#
_entry.id   AF-A0A1Q6QII0-F1
#
_cell.length_a   1.000
_cell.length_b   1.000
_cell.length_c   1.000
_cell.angle_alpha   90.00
_cell.angle_beta   90.00
_cell.angle_gamma   90.00
#
_symmetry.space_group_name_H-M   'P 1'
#
loop_
_entity.id
_entity.type
_entity.pdbx_description
1 polymer ?
#
loop_
_entity_poly.entity_id
_entity_poly.type
_entity_poly.pdbx_seq_one_letter_code
_entity_poly.pdbx_strand_id
1 'polypeptide(L)' 'MTLGSLFDGIAGFPLAAERQGIKTIWTSEIEANCTDILQRLTGEIFRRLTLSVLEAPARI' A
#
# COMPACT_ATOMS: atom_id res chain seq x y z
N MET A 1 -1.66 3.40 16.60
CA MET A 1 -1.30 4.12 15.35
C MET A 1 -1.60 3.22 14.17
N THR A 2 -1.94 3.79 13.01
CA THR A 2 -2.27 3.04 11.79
C THR A 2 -1.48 3.56 10.61
N LEU A 3 -1.18 2.70 9.63
CA LEU A 3 -0.43 3.03 8.42
C LEU A 3 -1.32 2.86 7.18
N GLY A 4 -1.38 3.90 6.36
CA GLY A 4 -1.77 3.81 4.96
C GLY A 4 -0.56 4.20 4.13
N SER A 5 -0.14 3.37 3.18
CA SER A 5 1.08 3.62 2.41
C SER A 5 0.83 3.54 0.91
N LEU A 6 1.43 4.48 0.18
CA LEU A 6 1.00 4.87 -1.15
C LEU A 6 1.88 4.29 -2.27
N PHE A 7 3.16 4.06 -1.96
CA PHE A 7 4.18 3.47 -2.85
C PHE A 7 5.00 2.46 -2.06
N ASP A 8 4.44 1.28 -1.87
CA ASP A 8 5.03 0.27 -0.99
C ASP A 8 6.06 -0.61 -1.67
N GLY A 9 6.18 -0.53 -3.00
CA GLY A 9 7.05 -1.39 -3.78
C GLY A 9 6.80 -2.85 -3.41
N ILE A 10 7.78 -3.47 -2.75
CA ILE A 10 7.77 -4.87 -2.31
C ILE A 10 7.28 -5.08 -0.86
N ALA A 11 6.45 -4.18 -0.33
CA ALA A 11 5.89 -4.23 1.04
C ALA A 11 6.84 -3.86 2.19
N GLY A 12 7.83 -3.00 1.94
CA GLY A 12 8.80 -2.58 2.97
C GLY A 12 8.16 -1.90 4.19
N PHE A 13 7.28 -0.91 3.96
CA PHE A 13 6.63 -0.18 5.05
C PHE A 13 5.59 -1.02 5.82
N PRO A 14 4.69 -1.79 5.16
CA PRO A 14 3.74 -2.65 5.87
C PRO A 14 4.44 -3.64 6.80
N LEU A 15 5.53 -4.26 6.35
CA LEU A 15 6.30 -5.21 7.15
C LEU A 15 7.04 -4.54 8.32
N ALA A 16 7.59 -3.35 8.11
CA ALA A 16 8.21 -2.57 9.18
C ALA A 16 7.18 -2.12 10.22
N ALA A 17 6.00 -1.68 9.77
CA ALA A 17 4.90 -1.26 10.63
C ALA A 17 4.40 -2.41 11.51
N GLU A 18 4.21 -3.60 10.95
CA GLU A 18 3.81 -4.79 11.70
C GLU A 18 4.83 -5.12 12.81
N ARG A 19 6.14 -5.08 12.49
CA ARG A 19 7.22 -5.29 13.48
C ARG A 19 7.24 -4.27 14.61
N GLN A 20 6.62 -3.10 14.42
CA GLN A 20 6.50 -2.05 15.42
C GLN A 20 5.11 -2.01 16.08
N GLY A 21 4.24 -2.99 15.81
CA GLY A 21 2.87 -3.02 16.34
C GLY A 21 1.93 -1.96 15.74
N ILE A 22 2.28 -1.42 14.57
CA ILE A 22 1.45 -0.46 13.83
C ILE A 22 0.60 -1.25 12.83
N LYS A 23 -0.72 -1.05 12.89
CA LYS A 23 -1.65 -1.72 11.99
C LYS A 23 -1.68 -1.03 10.62
N THR A 24 -1.23 -1.72 9.58
CA THR A 24 -1.43 -1.29 8.19
C THR A 24 -2.88 -1.52 7.79
N ILE A 25 -3.55 -0.49 7.30
CA ILE A 25 -4.97 -0.50 6.93
C ILE A 25 -5.18 -0.54 5.41
N TRP A 26 -4.24 0.00 4.66
CA TRP A 26 -4.18 -0.11 3.20
C TRP A 26 -2.76 0.14 2.71
N THR A 27 -2.44 -0.45 1.57
CA THR A 27 -1.16 -0.33 0.86
C THR A 27 -1.43 -0.21 -0.62
N SER A 28 -0.59 0.48 -1.37
CA SER A 28 -0.74 0.58 -2.81
C SER A 28 0.56 0.62 -3.58
N GLU A 29 0.45 0.21 -4.84
CA GLU A 29 1.53 0.23 -5.81
C GLU A 29 0.97 0.30 -7.24
N ILE A 30 1.78 0.84 -8.15
CA ILE A 30 1.47 0.98 -9.59
C ILE A 30 2.32 0.05 -10.46
N GLU A 31 3.53 -0.30 -9.98
CA GLU A 31 4.44 -1.16 -10.73
C GLU A 31 4.00 -2.63 -10.63
N ALA A 32 3.94 -3.32 -11.78
CA ALA A 32 3.32 -4.63 -11.88
C ALA A 32 4.11 -5.73 -11.16
N ASN A 33 5.44 -5.72 -11.22
CA ASN A 33 6.28 -6.69 -10.55
C ASN A 33 6.21 -6.55 -9.02
N CYS A 34 6.18 -5.31 -8.53
CA CYS A 34 6.01 -4.95 -7.13
C CYS A 34 4.60 -5.28 -6.64
N THR A 35 3.58 -5.04 -7.46
CA THR A 35 2.18 -5.36 -7.13
C THR A 35 1.97 -6.84 -6.83
N ASP A 36 2.55 -7.76 -7.60
CA ASP A 36 2.43 -9.21 -7.33
C ASP A 36 3.06 -9.59 -5.97
N ILE A 37 4.24 -9.05 -5.68
CA ILE A 37 4.93 -9.29 -4.40
C ILE A 37 4.12 -8.71 -3.24
N LEU A 38 3.67 -7.48 -3.39
CA LEU A 38 2.90 -6.77 -2.36
C LEU A 38 1.59 -7.49 -2.06
N GLN A 39 0.84 -7.90 -3.08
CA GLN A 39 -0.40 -8.68 -2.91
C GLN A 39 -0.17 -9.98 -2.14
N ARG A 40 0.93 -10.70 -2.40
CA ARG A 40 1.25 -11.94 -1.67
C ARG A 40 1.56 -11.70 -0.20
N LEU A 41 2.18 -10.57 0.12
CA LEU A 41 2.60 -10.26 1.49
C LEU A 41 1.50 -9.60 2.32
N THR A 42 0.62 -8.82 1.70
CA THR A 42 -0.37 -8.02 2.43
C THR A 42 -1.81 -8.50 2.23
N GLY A 43 -2.10 -9.30 1.20
CA GLY A 43 -3.43 -9.83 0.95
C GLY A 43 -4.48 -8.72 0.72
N GLU A 44 -5.55 -8.74 1.50
CA GLU A 44 -6.75 -7.91 1.32
C GLU A 44 -6.55 -6.41 1.53
N ILE A 45 -5.46 -5.98 2.18
CA ILE A 45 -5.20 -4.55 2.40
C ILE A 45 -4.56 -3.87 1.17
N PHE A 46 -4.23 -4.63 0.11
CA PHE A 46 -3.70 -4.08 -1.12
C PHE A 46 -4.78 -3.39 -1.96
N ARG A 47 -4.55 -2.11 -2.27
CA ARG A 47 -5.35 -1.32 -3.19
C ARG A 47 -4.52 -1.01 -4.43
N ARG A 48 -4.96 -1.53 -5.58
CA ARG A 48 -4.35 -1.17 -6.86
C ARG A 48 -4.62 0.30 -7.13
N LEU A 49 -3.56 1.10 -7.26
CA LEU A 49 -3.71 2.46 -7.77
C LEU A 49 -3.65 2.43 -9.29
N THR A 50 -4.61 3.09 -9.91
CA THR A 50 -4.45 3.58 -11.27
C THR A 50 -4.00 5.04 -11.21
N LEU A 51 -3.22 5.51 -12.18
CA LEU A 51 -2.76 6.91 -12.26
C LEU A 51 -3.93 7.91 -12.13
N SER A 52 -5.14 7.53 -12.55
CA SER A 52 -6.37 8.32 -12.38
C SER A 52 -6.77 8.60 -10.92
N VAL A 53 -6.33 7.78 -9.95
CA VAL A 53 -6.66 7.98 -8.52
C VAL A 53 -5.77 9.05 -7.87
N LEU A 54 -4.57 9.28 -8.40
CA LEU A 54 -3.70 10.38 -7.99
C LEU A 54 -4.17 11.73 -8.55
N GLU A 55 -4.88 11.72 -9.67
CA GLU A 55 -5.46 12.91 -10.30
C GLU A 55 -6.87 13.26 -9.78
N ALA A 56 -7.45 12.42 -8.92
CA ALA A 56 -8.70 12.78 -8.26
C ALA A 56 -8.41 13.97 -7.32
N PRO A 57 -9.04 15.15 -7.54
CA PRO A 57 -8.80 16.31 -6.70
C PRO A 57 -9.10 15.88 -5.26
N ALA A 58 -8.15 16.14 -4.35
CA ALA A 58 -8.35 15.96 -2.93
C ALA A 58 -9.66 16.65 -2.55
N ARG A 59 -10.72 15.87 -2.34
CA ARG A 59 -11.98 16.37 -1.80
C ARG A 59 -11.74 16.58 -0.31
N ILE A 60 -11.33 17.81 0.01
CA ILE A 60 -11.39 18.40 1.36
C ILE A 60 -12.84 18.81 1.61
#